data_AF-A0A7W8WHN0-F1
#
_entry.id   AF-A0A7W8WHN0-F1
#
_cell.length_a   1.000
_cell.length_b   1.000
_cell.length_c   1.000
_cell.angle_alpha   90.00
_cell.angle_beta   90.00
_cell.angle_gamma   90.00
#
_symmetry.space_group_name_H-M   'P 1'
#
loop_
_entity.id
_entity.type
_entity.pdbx_description
1 polymer ?
#
loop_
_entity_poly.entity_id
_entity_poly.type
_entity_poly.pdbx_seq_one_letter_code
_entity_poly.pdbx_strand_id
1 'polypeptide(L)'
;MGLIIIGEAATKVMDRYADFAQAHPEVPWRSMRGMRNRIAHGYFDINLDVVWDTVQTALPELLKQLPAACQDAEDEDRKDDGIKQ
;
A
#
# COMPACT_ATOMS: atom_id res chain seq x y z
N MET A 1 0.92 13.73 -8.34
CA MET A 1 0.64 13.51 -6.91
C MET A 1 0.15 12.09 -6.55
N GLY A 2 -0.08 11.17 -7.50
CA GLY A 2 -0.63 9.83 -7.18
C GLY A 2 0.24 8.96 -6.26
N LEU A 3 1.56 8.90 -6.50
CA LEU A 3 2.49 8.07 -5.71
C LEU A 3 2.56 8.46 -4.22
N ILE A 4 2.39 9.74 -3.91
CA ILE A 4 2.34 10.23 -2.52
C ILE A 4 1.10 9.68 -1.80
N ILE A 5 -0.05 9.69 -2.47
CA ILE A 5 -1.32 9.23 -1.90
C ILE A 5 -1.26 7.73 -1.61
N ILE A 6 -0.68 6.95 -2.53
CA ILE A 6 -0.50 5.50 -2.34
C ILE A 6 0.38 5.22 -1.11
N GLY A 7 1.50 5.93 -0.97
CA GLY A 7 2.38 5.73 0.19
C GLY A 7 1.78 6.21 1.52
N GLU A 8 0.96 7.26 1.51
CA GLU A 8 0.21 7.72 2.68
C GLU A 8 -0.85 6.69 3.11
N ALA A 9 -1.60 6.14 2.15
CA ALA A 9 -2.60 5.10 2.41
C ALA A 9 -1.95 3.83 2.97
N ALA A 10 -0.87 3.35 2.35
CA ALA A 10 -0.11 2.20 2.83
C ALA A 10 0.43 2.40 4.26
N THR A 11 0.88 3.62 4.59
CA THR A 11 1.33 3.96 5.94
C THR A 11 0.19 3.85 6.95
N LYS A 12 -0.99 4.38 6.63
CA LYS A 12 -2.16 4.30 7.50
C LYS A 12 -2.64 2.86 7.73
N VAL A 13 -2.60 2.01 6.70
CA VAL A 13 -2.95 0.59 6.85
C VAL A 13 -1.97 -0.09 7.79
N MET A 14 -0.66 0.07 7.58
CA MET A 14 0.33 -0.52 8.49
C MET A 14 0.22 -0.01 9.94
N ASP A 15 -0.12 1.27 10.12
CA ASP A 15 -0.18 1.88 11.46
C ASP A 15 -1.49 1.53 12.21
N ARG A 16 -2.61 1.38 11.50
CA ARG A 16 -3.93 1.12 12.10
C ARG A 16 -4.39 -0.33 12.06
N TYR A 17 -3.90 -1.09 11.07
CA TYR A 17 -4.27 -2.48 10.79
C TYR A 17 -3.00 -3.31 10.58
N ALA A 18 -2.11 -3.28 11.58
CA ALA A 18 -0.79 -3.92 11.49
C ALA A 18 -0.88 -5.44 11.29
N ASP A 19 -1.89 -6.09 11.85
CA ASP A 19 -2.10 -7.54 11.71
C ASP A 19 -2.54 -7.90 10.29
N PHE A 20 -3.44 -7.11 9.70
CA PHE A 20 -3.84 -7.24 8.30
C PHE A 20 -2.63 -7.04 7.35
N ALA A 21 -1.83 -6.01 7.58
CA ALA A 21 -0.63 -5.77 6.78
C ALA A 21 0.42 -6.91 6.90
N GLN A 22 0.46 -7.60 8.05
CA GLN A 22 1.31 -8.78 8.25
C GLN A 22 0.73 -10.04 7.60
N ALA A 23 -0.60 -10.17 7.56
CA ALA A 23 -1.31 -11.26 6.89
C ALA A 23 -1.20 -11.18 5.35
N HIS A 24 -0.98 -9.98 4.80
CA HIS A 24 -0.80 -9.71 3.37
C HIS A 24 0.63 -9.25 3.01
N PRO A 25 1.67 -10.10 3.18
CA PRO A 25 3.05 -9.75 2.86
C PRO A 25 3.32 -9.62 1.35
N GLU A 26 2.44 -10.15 0.49
CA GLU A 26 2.49 -10.00 -0.95
C GLU A 26 2.37 -8.54 -1.37
N VAL A 27 1.59 -7.74 -0.62
CA VAL A 27 1.44 -6.31 -0.89
C VAL A 27 2.66 -5.55 -0.37
N PRO A 28 3.36 -4.76 -1.21
CA PRO A 28 4.63 -4.12 -0.85
C PRO A 28 4.45 -2.84 0.01
N TRP A 29 3.83 -2.96 1.18
CA TRP A 29 3.48 -1.85 2.09
C TRP A 29 4.66 -0.92 2.42
N ARG A 30 5.79 -1.51 2.81
CA ARG A 30 7.01 -0.75 3.17
C ARG A 30 7.60 -0.01 1.99
N SER A 31 7.57 -0.60 0.79
CA SER A 31 8.07 0.04 -0.44
C SER A 31 7.21 1.25 -0.80
N MET A 32 5.89 1.14 -0.68
CA MET A 32 4.96 2.27 -0.90
C MET A 32 5.22 3.43 0.09
N ARG A 33 5.43 3.13 1.38
CA ARG A 33 5.83 4.14 2.37
C ARG A 33 7.18 4.77 2.04
N GLY A 34 8.16 3.96 1.63
CA GLY A 34 9.48 4.42 1.22
C GLY A 34 9.43 5.38 0.03
N MET A 35 8.55 5.11 -0.95
CA MET A 35 8.34 5.98 -2.09
C MET A 35 7.82 7.37 -1.71
N ARG A 36 6.86 7.43 -0.79
CA ARG A 36 6.37 8.71 -0.25
C ARG A 36 7.48 9.50 0.42
N ASN A 37 8.30 8.84 1.25
CA ASN A 37 9.43 9.50 1.91
C ASN A 37 10.45 10.03 0.89
N ARG A 38 10.69 9.30 -0.20
CA ARG A 38 11.66 9.69 -1.23
C ARG A 38 11.18 10.87 -2.08
N ILE A 39 9.89 10.93 -2.40
CA ILE A 39 9.30 12.07 -3.12
C ILE A 39 9.17 13.30 -2.19
N ALA A 40 8.89 13.09 -0.90
CA ALA A 40 8.76 14.16 0.10
C ALA A 40 10.11 14.80 0.48
N HIS A 41 11.21 14.04 0.48
CA HIS A 41 12.53 14.53 0.88
C HIS A 41 13.30 15.34 -0.19
N GLY A 42 12.70 15.57 -1.37
CA GLY A 42 13.15 16.63 -2.27
C GLY A 42 13.33 16.18 -3.72
N TYR A 43 12.79 16.99 -4.63
CA TYR A 43 12.78 16.80 -6.09
C TYR A 43 14.17 16.71 -6.73
N PHE A 44 15.24 17.13 -6.03
CA PHE A 44 16.60 17.19 -6.56
C PHE A 44 17.38 15.86 -6.50
N ASP A 45 16.96 14.91 -5.66
CA ASP A 45 17.59 13.57 -5.52
C ASP A 45 16.66 12.42 -5.95
N ILE A 46 15.55 12.76 -6.61
CA ILE A 46 14.63 11.75 -7.15
C ILE A 46 15.28 11.12 -8.38
N ASN A 47 15.74 9.89 -8.22
CA ASN A 47 16.15 9.06 -9.34
C ASN A 47 14.90 8.74 -10.20
N LEU A 48 14.81 9.38 -11.37
CA LEU A 48 13.70 9.21 -12.31
C LEU A 48 13.59 7.78 -12.85
N ASP A 49 14.70 7.03 -12.93
CA ASP A 49 14.67 5.63 -13.35
C ASP A 49 13.90 4.78 -12.35
N VAL A 50 14.04 5.07 -11.05
CA VAL A 50 13.27 4.38 -9.99
C VAL A 50 11.79 4.72 -10.10
N VAL A 51 11.45 5.98 -10.38
CA VAL A 51 10.04 6.38 -10.58
C VAL A 51 9.46 5.70 -11.82
N TRP A 52 10.21 5.67 -12.91
CA TRP A 52 9.82 5.03 -14.16
C TRP A 52 9.61 3.53 -13.99
N ASP A 53 10.56 2.82 -13.37
CA ASP A 53 10.43 1.39 -13.07
C ASP A 53 9.26 1.10 -12.14
N THR A 54 9.01 1.96 -11.15
CA THR A 54 7.84 1.80 -10.28
C THR A 54 6.55 1.86 -11.09
N VAL A 55 6.42 2.83 -11.98
CA VAL A 55 5.20 2.99 -12.79
C VAL A 55 5.03 1.83 -13.76
N GLN A 56 6.11 1.33 -14.35
CA GLN A 56 6.08 0.30 -15.38
C GLN A 56 6.01 -1.13 -14.82
N THR A 57 6.56 -1.36 -13.63
CA THR A 57 6.77 -2.70 -13.07
C THR A 57 6.02 -2.87 -11.75
N ALA A 58 6.30 -2.02 -10.77
CA ALA A 58 5.79 -2.20 -9.41
C ALA A 58 4.27 -1.92 -9.29
N LEU A 59 3.76 -0.88 -9.96
CA LEU A 59 2.33 -0.55 -9.92
C LEU A 59 1.44 -1.60 -10.61
N PRO A 60 1.78 -2.11 -11.82
CA PRO A 60 1.00 -3.19 -12.42
C PRO A 60 0.99 -4.46 -11.59
N GLU A 61 2.09 -4.79 -10.92
CA GLU A 61 2.16 -5.95 -10.04
C GLU A 61 1.31 -5.76 -8.78
N LEU A 62 1.38 -4.57 -8.15
CA LEU A 62 0.52 -4.19 -7.03
C LEU A 62 -0.96 -4.32 -7.39
N LEU A 63 -1.37 -3.88 -8.58
CA LEU A 63 -2.76 -3.97 -9.05
C LEU A 63 -3.27 -5.42 -9.15
N LYS A 64 -2.39 -6.41 -9.38
CA LYS A 64 -2.79 -7.83 -9.40
C LYS A 64 -2.98 -8.40 -7.99
N GLN A 65 -2.28 -7.85 -7.00
CA GLN A 65 -2.29 -8.34 -5.62
C GLN A 65 -3.44 -7.73 -4.80
N LEU A 66 -3.78 -6.46 -5.08
CA LEU A 66 -4.83 -5.73 -4.35
C LEU A 66 -6.21 -6.40 -4.30
N PRO A 67 -6.72 -7.06 -5.36
CA PRO A 67 -8.04 -7.69 -5.31
C PRO A 67 -8.16 -8.75 -4.21
N ALA A 68 -7.13 -9.57 -4.01
CA ALA A 68 -7.13 -10.60 -2.96
C ALA A 68 -7.18 -9.97 -1.57
N ALA A 69 -6.34 -8.96 -1.32
CA ALA A 69 -6.34 -8.25 -0.05
C ALA A 69 -7.67 -7.49 0.21
N CYS A 70 -8.30 -6.93 -0.83
CA CYS A 70 -9.61 -6.28 -0.70
C CYS A 70 -10.71 -7.27 -0.33
N GLN A 71 -10.73 -8.46 -0.92
CA GLN A 71 -11.72 -9.49 -0.60
C GLN A 71 -11.61 -9.93 0.86
N ASP A 72 -10.39 -10.16 1.34
CA ASP A 72 -10.15 -10.56 2.74
C ASP A 72 -10.53 -9.44 3.72
N ALA A 73 -10.31 -8.16 3.36
CA ALA A 73 -10.75 -7.03 4.16
C ALA A 73 -12.29 -6.90 4.26
N GLU A 74 -13.01 -7.15 3.17
CA GLU A 74 -14.49 -7.15 3.15
C GLU A 74 -15.07 -8.31 4.00
N ASP A 75 -14.36 -9.44 4.06
CA ASP A 75 -14.73 -10.60 4.86
C ASP A 75 -14.47 -10.41 6.35
N GLU A 76 -13.46 -9.65 6.75
CA GLU A 76 -13.21 -9.26 8.14
C GLU A 76 -14.22 -8.23 8.65
N ASP A 77 -14.56 -7.21 7.86
CA ASP A 77 -15.52 -6.15 8.24
C ASP A 77 -16.92 -6.76 8.47
N ARG A 78 -17.31 -7.74 7.64
CA ARG A 78 -18.55 -8.50 7.80
C ARG A 78 -18.59 -9.36 9.07
N LYS A 79 -17.45 -9.76 9.62
CA LYS A 79 -17.39 -10.53 10.88
C LYS A 79 -17.51 -9.62 12.10
N ASP A 80 -17.00 -8.39 12.06
CA ASP A 80 -17.11 -7.43 13.18
C ASP A 80 -18.56 -6.95 13.37
N ASP A 81 -19.30 -6.75 12.28
CA ASP A 81 -20.74 -6.42 12.31
C ASP A 81 -21.62 -7.57 12.86
N GLY A 82 -21.11 -8.80 12.88
CA GLY A 82 -21.79 -9.98 13.40
C GLY A 82 -21.72 -10.17 14.92
N ILE A 83 -20.92 -9.39 15.65
CA ILE A 83 -20.65 -9.57 17.09
C ILE A 83 -21.43 -8.55 17.95
N LYS A 84 -22.52 -7.96 17.42
CA LYS A 84 -23.43 -7.07 18.17
C LYS A 84 -24.86 -7.62 18.31
N GLN A 85 -24.99 -8.87 18.76
CA GLN A 85 -26.24 -9.38 19.37
C GLN A 85 -25.97 -9.92 20.77
#